data_AF-A0A3A5RMK9-F1
#
_entry.id   AF-A0A3A5RMK9-F1
#
_cell.length_a   1.000
_cell.length_b   1.000
_cell.length_c   1.000
_cell.angle_alpha   90.00
_cell.angle_beta   90.00
_cell.angle_gamma   90.00
#
_symmetry.space_group_name_H-M   'P 1'
#
loop_
_entity.id
_entity.type
_entity.pdbx_description
1 polymer ?
#
loop_
_entity_poly.entity_id
_entity_poly.type
_entity_poly.pdbx_seq_one_letter_code
_entity_poly.pdbx_strand_id
1 'polypeptide(L)' 'MKKEQNLKEMVLRDHYNALTEKQKTDLREKVLSESGMSYTTFYYKLRYNTFKPLEAALINDIINSINNYG' A
#
# COMPACT_ATOMS: atom_id res chain seq x y z
N MET A 1 -16.01 25.07 -6.45
CA MET A 1 -15.88 23.61 -6.25
C MET A 1 -14.88 23.37 -5.14
N LYS A 2 -15.30 22.74 -4.04
CA LYS A 2 -14.48 22.47 -2.85
C LYS A 2 -13.31 21.55 -3.22
N LYS A 3 -12.06 22.02 -3.15
CA LYS A 3 -10.85 21.17 -3.20
C LYS A 3 -9.85 21.57 -2.11
N GLU A 4 -10.38 22.00 -0.98
CA GLU A 4 -9.62 22.18 0.25
C GLU A 4 -10.23 21.26 1.29
N GLN A 5 -9.69 20.04 1.39
CA GLN A 5 -9.71 19.12 2.54
C GLN A 5 -9.27 17.74 2.04
N ASN A 6 -8.31 17.13 2.77
CA ASN A 6 -7.76 15.76 2.64
C ASN A 6 -6.28 15.65 2.21
N LEU A 7 -5.44 16.61 2.54
CA LEU A 7 -3.97 16.47 2.54
C LEU A 7 -3.43 15.63 3.73
N LYS A 8 -4.21 14.73 4.37
CA LYS A 8 -3.78 14.05 5.61
C LYS A 8 -3.94 12.53 5.70
N GLU A 9 -4.49 11.86 4.70
CA GLU A 9 -4.36 10.40 4.58
C GLU A 9 -4.13 10.10 3.10
N MET A 10 -2.86 9.97 2.68
CA MET A 10 -2.60 9.36 1.38
C MET A 10 -3.17 7.94 1.44
N VAL A 11 -4.19 7.68 0.63
CA VAL A 11 -4.77 6.34 0.51
C VAL A 11 -3.66 5.41 0.01
N LEU A 12 -3.52 4.21 0.59
CA LEU A 12 -2.47 3.24 0.24
C LEU A 12 -2.35 3.01 -1.28
N ARG A 13 -3.47 3.11 -2.00
CA ARG A 13 -3.53 3.07 -3.46
C ARG A 13 -2.72 4.17 -4.14
N ASP A 14 -2.83 5.41 -3.67
CA ASP A 14 -2.14 6.55 -4.28
C ASP A 14 -0.64 6.44 -4.06
N HIS A 15 -0.23 6.02 -2.85
CA HIS A 15 1.16 5.71 -2.57
C HIS A 15 1.68 4.57 -3.48
N TYR A 16 0.95 3.46 -3.57
CA TYR A 16 1.31 2.34 -4.43
C TYR A 16 1.44 2.74 -5.91
N ASN A 17 0.55 3.61 -6.41
CA ASN A 17 0.59 4.07 -7.80
C ASN A 17 1.80 4.97 -8.10
N ALA A 18 2.28 5.71 -7.09
CA ALA A 18 3.45 6.57 -7.22
C ALA A 18 4.79 5.80 -7.20
N LEU A 19 4.79 4.53 -6.78
CA LEU A 19 5.98 3.68 -6.78
C LEU A 19 6.41 3.28 -8.20
N THR A 20 7.70 3.01 -8.39
CA THR A 20 8.22 2.36 -9.60
C THR A 20 7.72 0.92 -9.72
N GLU A 21 7.73 0.35 -10.93
CA GLU A 21 7.28 -1.05 -11.14
C GLU A 21 8.08 -2.07 -10.31
N LYS A 22 9.37 -1.80 -10.08
CA LYS A 22 10.21 -2.60 -9.18
C LYS A 22 9.72 -2.49 -7.74
N GLN A 23 9.55 -1.28 -7.21
CA GLN A 23 9.07 -1.05 -5.85
C GLN A 23 7.65 -1.60 -5.61
N LYS A 24 6.77 -1.51 -6.62
CA LYS A 24 5.45 -2.14 -6.60
C LYS A 24 5.55 -3.66 -6.43
N THR A 25 6.46 -4.28 -7.17
CA THR A 25 6.70 -5.73 -7.10
C THR A 25 7.26 -6.12 -5.73
N ASP A 26 8.30 -5.43 -5.26
CA ASP A 26 8.93 -5.69 -3.96
C ASP A 26 7.93 -5.53 -2.81
N LEU A 27 7.14 -4.44 -2.81
CA LEU A 27 6.10 -4.19 -1.81
C LEU A 27 5.03 -5.28 -1.84
N ARG A 28 4.51 -5.61 -3.02
CA ARG A 28 3.47 -6.64 -3.18
C ARG A 28 3.97 -7.97 -2.65
N GLU A 29 5.15 -8.44 -3.08
CA GLU A 29 5.68 -9.74 -2.67
C GLU A 29 5.86 -9.85 -1.16
N LYS A 30 6.40 -8.81 -0.52
CA LYS A 30 6.50 -8.74 0.94
C LYS A 30 5.14 -8.77 1.61
N VAL A 31 4.17 -7.98 1.13
CA VAL A 31 2.82 -7.98 1.69
C VAL A 31 2.15 -9.35 1.56
N LEU A 32 2.24 -10.02 0.41
CA LEU A 32 1.67 -11.36 0.24
C LEU A 32 2.34 -12.39 1.17
N SER A 33 3.67 -12.32 1.30
CA SER A 33 4.46 -13.21 2.17
C SER A 33 4.13 -13.01 3.66
N GLU A 34 4.11 -11.76 4.13
CA GLU A 34 3.93 -11.44 5.56
C GLU A 34 2.48 -11.50 6.02
N SER A 35 1.52 -11.13 5.16
CA SER A 35 0.09 -11.17 5.51
C SER A 35 -0.59 -12.50 5.20
N GLY A 36 0.04 -13.38 4.40
CA GLY A 36 -0.57 -14.61 3.89
C GLY A 36 -1.73 -14.35 2.90
N MET A 37 -1.90 -13.11 2.45
CA MET A 37 -2.97 -12.71 1.55
C MET A 37 -2.71 -13.20 0.13
N SER A 38 -3.77 -13.58 -0.60
CA SER A 38 -3.64 -13.92 -2.02
C SER A 38 -3.41 -12.68 -2.89
N TYR A 39 -2.75 -12.87 -4.03
CA TYR A 39 -2.54 -11.82 -5.04
C TYR A 39 -3.85 -11.11 -5.42
N THR A 40 -4.92 -11.87 -5.67
CA THR A 40 -6.24 -11.33 -6.03
C THR A 40 -6.84 -10.49 -4.91
N THR A 41 -6.71 -10.94 -3.67
CA THR A 41 -7.22 -10.22 -2.49
C THR A 41 -6.47 -8.91 -2.28
N PHE A 42 -5.15 -8.89 -2.49
CA PHE A 42 -4.36 -7.67 -2.43
C PHE A 42 -4.86 -6.61 -3.42
N TYR A 43 -5.02 -6.96 -4.70
CA TYR A 43 -5.49 -6.00 -5.70
C TYR A 43 -6.95 -5.60 -5.50
N TYR A 44 -7.81 -6.51 -5.01
CA TYR A 44 -9.17 -6.15 -4.61
C TYR A 44 -9.16 -5.09 -3.51
N LYS A 45 -8.41 -5.34 -2.42
CA LYS A 45 -8.31 -4.41 -1.29
C LYS A 45 -7.65 -3.09 -1.67
N LEU A 46 -6.64 -3.12 -2.54
CA LEU A 46 -5.98 -1.94 -3.08
C LEU A 46 -6.93 -1.09 -3.92
N ARG A 47 -7.76 -1.72 -4.75
CA ARG A 47 -8.74 -1.01 -5.59
C ARG A 47 -9.85 -0.37 -4.77
N TYR A 48 -10.36 -1.08 -3.77
CA TYR A 48 -11.52 -0.65 -2.96
C TYR A 48 -11.15 0.01 -1.64
N ASN A 49 -9.86 0.13 -1.33
CA ASN A 49 -9.34 0.63 -0.05
C ASN A 49 -9.95 -0.09 1.17
N THR A 50 -10.00 -1.42 1.12
CA THR A 50 -10.61 -2.27 2.17
C THR A 50 -9.58 -3.03 3.01
N PHE A 51 -8.39 -2.46 3.15
CA PHE A 51 -7.38 -2.96 4.09
C PHE A 51 -7.86 -2.75 5.52
N LYS A 52 -7.73 -3.79 6.35
CA LYS A 52 -7.98 -3.71 7.79
C LYS A 52 -6.87 -2.88 8.45
N PRO A 53 -7.11 -2.27 9.62
CA PRO A 53 -6.09 -1.47 10.31
C PRO A 53 -4.73 -2.17 10.49
N LEU A 54 -4.73 -3.47 10.83
CA LEU A 54 -3.50 -4.26 10.95
C LEU A 54 -2.79 -4.49 9.61
N GLU A 55 -3.56 -4.75 8.54
CA GLU A 55 -3.00 -4.90 7.19
C GLU A 55 -2.40 -3.58 6.71
N ALA A 56 -3.07 -2.45 6.99
CA ALA A 56 -2.57 -1.13 6.64
C ALA A 56 -1.30 -0.76 7.42
N ALA A 57 -1.24 -1.07 8.72
CA ALA A 57 -0.04 -0.89 9.53
C ALA A 57 1.14 -1.69 8.97
N LEU A 58 0.93 -2.98 8.67
CA LEU A 58 1.94 -3.84 8.04
C LEU A 58 2.44 -3.26 6.72
N ILE A 59 1.53 -2.83 5.84
CA ILE A 59 1.89 -2.26 4.54
C ILE A 59 2.71 -0.98 4.72
N ASN A 60 2.36 -0.12 5.67
CA ASN A 60 3.12 1.09 5.98
C ASN A 60 4.53 0.77 6.50
N ASP A 61 4.67 -0.24 7.36
CA ASP A 61 5.97 -0.69 7.86
C ASP A 61 6.84 -1.22 6.71
N ILE A 62 6.25 -1.99 5.80
CA ILE A 62 6.95 -2.50 4.61
C ILE A 62 7.36 -1.34 3.69
N ILE A 63 6.48 -0.36 3.44
CA ILE A 63 6.79 0.85 2.66
C ILE A 63 7.97 1.60 3.27
N ASN A 64 7.95 1.83 4.58
CA ASN A 64 9.04 2.50 5.29
C ASN A 64 10.34 1.70 5.18
N SER A 65 10.26 0.37 5.26
CA SER A 65 11.43 -0.48 5.06
C SER A 65 12.04 -0.31 3.66
N ILE A 66 11.21 -0.21 2.60
CA ILE A 66 11.69 -0.09 1.22
C ILE A 66 12.29 1.30 0.97
N ASN A 67 11.70 2.36 1.53
CA ASN A 67 12.19 3.73 1.34
C ASN A 67 13.49 4.03 2.10
N ASN A 68 13.76 3.33 3.20
CA ASN A 68 15.01 3.53 3.98
C ASN A 68 16.25 2.86 3.35
N TYR A 69 16.10 2.12 2.24
CA TYR A 69 17.20 1.55 1.47
C TYR A 69 17.42 2.25 0.11
N GLY A 70 16.81 3.42 -0.10
CA GLY A 70 16.92 4.23 -1.33
C GLY A 70 17.91 5.37 -1.21
#